data_AF-A0A8T3WJ20-F1
#
_entry.id   AF-A0A8T3WJ20-F1
#
_cell.length_a   1.000
_cell.length_b   1.000
_cell.length_c   1.000
_cell.angle_alpha   90.00
_cell.angle_beta   90.00
_cell.angle_gamma   90.00
#
_symmetry.space_group_name_H-M   'P 1'
#
loop_
_entity.id
_entity.type
_entity.pdbx_description
1 polymer ?
#
loop_
_entity_poly.entity_id
_entity_poly.type
_entity_poly.pdbx_seq_one_letter_code
_entity_poly.pdbx_strand_id
1 'polypeptide(L)' 'MKRNKLIQCWITSEQYERIDNITVAKGFLHISDYMRHALLDKDLAFETKFYEIHQALLRLSEEINKLKEK' A
#
# COMPACT_ATOMS: atom_id res chain seq x y z
N MET A 1 -4.46 -24.20 4.09
CA MET A 1 -3.06 -23.95 3.67
C MET A 1 -2.91 -22.50 3.24
N LYS A 2 -1.92 -21.77 3.78
CA LYS A 2 -1.55 -20.46 3.24
C LYS A 2 -0.95 -20.67 1.84
N ARG A 3 -1.48 -19.98 0.82
CA ARG A 3 -0.95 -20.04 -0.56
C ARG A 3 0.18 -19.01 -0.67
N ASN A 4 1.42 -19.47 -0.66
CA ASN A 4 2.56 -18.59 -0.92
C ASN A 4 2.64 -18.30 -2.43
N LYS A 5 2.83 -17.04 -2.79
CA LYS A 5 3.11 -16.61 -4.17
C LYS A 5 4.53 -16.05 -4.22
N LEU A 6 5.31 -16.47 -5.21
CA LEU A 6 6.60 -15.88 -5.52
C LEU A 6 6.37 -14.61 -6.34
N ILE A 7 7.00 -13.51 -5.95
CA ILE A 7 7.02 -12.26 -6.71
C ILE A 7 8.44 -12.06 -7.21
N GLN A 8 8.61 -11.95 -8.52
CA GLN A 8 9.89 -11.66 -9.17
C GLN A 8 9.75 -10.37 -9.98
N CYS A 9 10.77 -9.52 -9.94
CA CYS A 9 10.86 -8.34 -10.76
C CYS A 9 12.29 -8.16 -11.28
N TRP A 10 12.40 -7.52 -12.44
CA TRP A 10 13.68 -7.11 -12.99
C TRP A 10 13.94 -5.68 -12.56
N ILE A 11 15.14 -5.43 -12.05
CA ILE A 11 15.59 -4.11 -11.62
C ILE A 11 17.02 -3.89 -12.11
N THR A 12 17.43 -2.64 -12.23
CA THR A 12 18.81 -2.28 -12.55
C THR A 12 19.72 -2.53 -11.34
N SER A 13 21.04 -2.59 -11.58
CA SER A 13 22.03 -2.69 -10.51
C SER A 13 21.95 -1.52 -9.53
N GLU A 14 21.78 -0.29 -10.04
CA GLU A 14 21.61 0.91 -9.21
C GLU A 14 20.35 0.83 -8.33
N GLN A 15 19.24 0.34 -8.88
CA GLN A 15 18.01 0.12 -8.11
C GLN A 15 18.22 -0.94 -7.02
N TYR A 16 18.95 -2.02 -7.33
CA TYR A 16 19.29 -3.06 -6.37
C TYR A 16 20.10 -2.50 -5.20
N GLU A 17 21.20 -1.78 -5.48
CA GLU A 17 22.05 -1.17 -4.44
C GLU A 17 21.26 -0.21 -3.56
N ARG A 18 20.39 0.61 -4.17
CA ARG A 18 19.52 1.52 -3.41
C ARG A 18 18.56 0.75 -2.49
N ILE A 19 17.96 -0.34 -2.96
CA ILE A 19 17.05 -1.18 -2.16
C ILE A 19 17.83 -1.85 -1.02
N ASP A 20 19.02 -2.36 -1.29
CA ASP A 20 19.87 -3.03 -0.29
C ASP A 20 20.30 -2.06 0.82
N ASN A 21 20.79 -0.87 0.44
CA ASN A 21 21.15 0.18 1.38
C ASN A 21 19.98 0.60 2.28
N ILE A 22 18.77 0.73 1.71
CA ILE A 22 17.57 1.06 2.50
C ILE A 22 17.17 -0.09 3.43
N THR A 23 17.30 -1.33 2.97
CA THR A 23 17.01 -2.55 3.75
C THR A 23 17.87 -2.56 5.01
N VAL A 24 19.19 -2.37 4.84
CA VAL A 24 20.15 -2.31 5.96
C VAL A 24 19.88 -1.10 6.86
N ALA A 25 19.67 0.09 6.29
CA ALA A 25 19.43 1.31 7.06
C ALA A 25 18.16 1.24 7.92
N LYS A 26 17.15 0.47 7.48
CA LYS A 26 15.92 0.22 8.23
C LYS A 26 16.00 -0.98 9.18
N GLY A 27 17.16 -1.64 9.26
CA GLY A 27 17.40 -2.76 10.16
C GLY A 27 16.78 -4.09 9.72
N PHE A 28 16.43 -4.24 8.43
CA PHE A 28 15.97 -5.52 7.91
C PHE A 28 17.16 -6.44 7.60
N LEU A 29 17.04 -7.73 7.91
CA LEU A 29 18.08 -8.72 7.64
C LEU A 29 18.15 -9.10 6.15
N HIS A 30 17.01 -9.07 5.45
CA HIS A 30 16.90 -9.46 4.06
C HIS A 30 16.04 -8.47 3.25
N ILE A 31 16.42 -8.25 1.99
CA ILE A 31 15.67 -7.42 1.04
C ILE A 31 14.23 -7.92 0.91
N SER A 32 14.01 -9.24 0.90
CA SER A 32 12.67 -9.82 0.80
C SER A 32 11.75 -9.42 1.96
N ASP A 33 12.29 -9.25 3.17
CA ASP A 33 11.53 -8.82 4.34
C ASP A 33 11.18 -7.34 4.26
N TYR A 34 12.15 -6.51 3.86
CA TYR A 34 11.91 -5.09 3.58
C TYR A 34 10.86 -4.92 2.47
N MET A 35 10.97 -5.66 1.37
CA MET A 35 10.03 -5.57 0.25
C MET A 35 8.63 -6.06 0.65
N ARG A 36 8.52 -7.12 1.45
CA ARG A 36 7.24 -7.58 1.98
C ARG A 36 6.61 -6.51 2.88
N HIS A 37 7.39 -5.91 3.77
CA HIS A 37 6.93 -4.83 4.64
C HIS A 37 6.50 -3.60 3.84
N ALA A 38 7.32 -3.15 2.89
CA ALA A 38 7.05 -1.97 2.08
C ALA A 38 5.84 -2.14 1.15
N LEU A 39 5.61 -3.35 0.61
CA LEU A 39 4.43 -3.65 -0.20
C LEU A 39 3.16 -3.65 0.68
N LEU A 40 3.19 -4.33 1.82
CA LEU A 40 2.05 -4.37 2.74
C LEU A 40 1.72 -3.00 3.32
N ASP A 41 2.73 -2.20 3.69
CA ASP A 41 2.53 -0.84 4.19
C ASP A 41 1.90 0.08 3.12
N LYS A 42 2.35 -0.03 1.87
CA LYS A 42 1.82 0.77 0.77
C LYS A 42 0.40 0.34 0.40
N ASP A 43 0.12 -0.96 0.41
CA ASP A 43 -1.23 -1.50 0.22
C ASP A 43 -2.15 -1.02 1.35
N LEU A 44 -1.71 -1.09 2.61
CA LEU A 44 -2.47 -0.62 3.75
C LEU A 44 -2.73 0.90 3.69
N ALA A 45 -1.73 1.69 3.28
CA ALA A 45 -1.87 3.13 3.08
C ALA A 45 -2.85 3.46 1.95
N PHE A 46 -2.86 2.67 0.88
CA PHE A 46 -3.84 2.81 -0.21
C PHE A 46 -5.25 2.44 0.25
N GLU A 47 -5.43 1.30 0.92
CA GLU A 47 -6.73 0.86 1.46
C GLU A 47 -7.32 1.89 2.43
N THR A 48 -6.48 2.45 3.30
CA THR A 48 -6.90 3.48 4.26
C THR A 48 -7.40 4.73 3.54
N LYS A 49 -6.62 5.26 2.59
CA LYS A 49 -7.03 6.43 1.80
C LYS A 49 -8.28 6.16 0.96
N PHE A 50 -8.37 4.97 0.37
CA PHE A 50 -9.55 4.57 -0.39
C PHE A 50 -10.80 4.55 0.50
N TYR A 51 -10.68 3.98 1.70
CA TYR A 51 -11.77 3.94 2.68
C TYR A 51 -12.23 5.36 3.10
N GLU A 52 -11.29 6.26 3.40
CA GLU A 52 -11.60 7.67 3.72
C GLU A 52 -12.38 8.36 2.59
N ILE A 53 -11.91 8.21 1.34
CA ILE A 53 -12.59 8.76 0.16
C ILE A 53 -14.00 8.17 0.02
N HIS A 54 -14.14 6.86 0.17
CA HIS A 54 -15.43 6.18 0.08
C HIS A 54 -16.43 6.69 1.12
N GLN A 55 -16.00 6.87 2.38
CA GLN A 55 -16.84 7.43 3.44
C GLN A 55 -17.27 8.87 3.14
N ALA A 56 -16.37 9.69 2.59
CA ALA A 56 -16.71 11.06 2.19
C ALA A 56 -17.78 11.08 1.09
N LEU A 57 -17.68 10.19 0.09
CA LEU A 57 -18.67 10.07 -0.99
C LEU A 57 -20.04 9.63 -0.49
N LEU A 58 -20.10 8.71 0.47
CA LEU A 58 -21.37 8.28 1.08
C LEU A 58 -22.07 9.45 1.80
N ARG A 59 -21.33 10.23 2.60
CA ARG A 59 -21.88 11.40 3.29
C ARG A 59 -22.42 12.44 2.30
N LEU A 60 -21.66 12.73 1.25
CA LEU A 60 -22.10 13.62 0.17
C LEU A 60 -23.38 13.12 -0.52
N SER A 61 -23.46 11.81 -0.78
CA SER A 61 -24.66 11.19 -1.36
C SER A 61 -25.88 11.36 -0.45
N GLU A 62 -25.72 11.12 0.85
CA GLU A 62 -26.78 11.32 1.84
C GLU A 62 -27.23 12.78 1.92
N GLU A 63 -26.31 13.74 1.90
CA GLU A 63 -26.62 15.18 1.89
C GLU A 63 -27.37 15.60 0.64
N ILE A 64 -26.96 15.11 -0.54
CA ILE A 64 -27.66 15.35 -1.81
C ILE A 64 -29.08 14.77 -1.76
N ASN A 65 -29.26 13.57 -1.22
CA ASN A 65 -30.59 12.96 -1.12
C ASN A 65 -31.50 13.76 -0.18
N LYS A 66 -30.99 14.22 0.97
CA LYS A 66 -31.73 15.10 1.89
C LYS A 66 -32.15 16.42 1.24
N LEU A 67 -31.33 16.97 0.34
CA LEU A 67 -31.67 18.19 -0.42
C LEU A 67 -32.72 17.94 -1.49
N LYS A 68 -32.78 16.73 -2.07
CA LYS A 68 -33.79 16.35 -3.08
C LYS A 68 -35.16 16.03 -2.48
N GLU A 69 -35.21 15.63 -1.21
CA GLU A 69 -36.45 15.34 -0.48
C GLU A 69 -37.08 16.59 0.17
N LYS A 70 -36.42 17.74 0.07
CA LYS A 70 -36.88 19.05 0.55
C LYS A 70 -37.47 19.90 -0.57
#